data_AF-V4TB90-F1
#
_entry.id   AF-V4TB90-F1
#
_cell.length_a   1.000
_cell.length_b   1.000
_cell.length_c   1.000
_cell.angle_alpha   90.00
_cell.angle_beta   90.00
_cell.angle_gamma   90.00
#
_symmetry.space_group_name_H-M   'P 1'
#
loop_
_entity.id
_entity.type
_entity.pdbx_description
1 polymer ?
#
loop_
_entity_poly.entity_id
_entity_poly.type
_entity_poly.pdbx_seq_one_letter_code
_entity_poly.pdbx_strand_id
1 'polypeptide(L)'
;MLIQMLDLQSGKPSSSAGIRFLELLEKDEMAFDNLYCVAFQMMDAQWLAKRASYMEFNDVLKSTRAQLERELKLEDISCVQDLPAYNLLHR
;
A
#
# COMPACT_ATOMS: atom_id res chain seq x y z
N MET A 1 -5.61 -4.80 6.74
CA MET A 1 -5.62 -3.42 6.20
C MET A 1 -5.71 -3.42 4.67
N LEU A 2 -4.74 -3.98 3.94
CA LEU A 2 -4.71 -3.97 2.46
C LEU A 2 -5.97 -4.56 1.80
N ILE A 3 -6.41 -5.74 2.23
CA ILE A 3 -7.64 -6.39 1.72
C ILE A 3 -8.87 -5.46 1.79
N GLN A 4 -9.01 -4.71 2.89
CA GLN A 4 -10.11 -3.78 3.10
C GLN A 4 -9.91 -2.47 2.31
N MET A 5 -8.67 -1.97 2.24
CA MET A 5 -8.30 -0.77 1.49
C MET A 5 -8.58 -0.93 -0.01
N LEU A 6 -8.22 -2.09 -0.54
CA LEU A 6 -8.35 -2.45 -1.95
C LEU A 6 -9.71 -3.05 -2.29
N ASP A 7 -10.62 -3.17 -1.31
CA ASP A 7 -11.98 -3.65 -1.51
C ASP A 7 -12.02 -5.04 -2.21
N LEU A 8 -11.10 -5.94 -1.86
CA LEU A 8 -10.95 -7.24 -2.55
C LEU A 8 -12.01 -8.27 -2.13
N GLN A 9 -12.82 -7.96 -1.12
CA GLN A 9 -13.87 -8.86 -0.60
C GLN A 9 -15.21 -8.67 -1.30
N SER A 10 -15.42 -7.56 -2.01
CA SER A 10 -16.70 -7.20 -2.64
C SER A 10 -16.87 -7.74 -4.07
N GLY A 11 -15.93 -8.57 -4.55
CA GLY A 11 -15.93 -9.15 -5.90
C GLY A 11 -15.58 -8.16 -7.01
N LYS A 12 -16.00 -6.90 -6.90
CA LYS A 12 -15.57 -5.79 -7.77
C LYS A 12 -15.22 -4.56 -6.92
N PRO A 13 -13.94 -4.13 -6.88
CA PRO A 13 -13.55 -2.98 -6.07
C PRO A 13 -14.25 -1.72 -6.55
N SER A 14 -14.81 -0.99 -5.59
CA SER A 14 -15.42 0.33 -5.80
C SER A 14 -14.45 1.48 -5.51
N SER A 15 -13.34 1.20 -4.80
CA SER A 15 -12.34 2.21 -4.47
C SER A 15 -11.38 2.44 -5.64
N SER A 16 -10.99 3.70 -5.88
CA SER A 16 -10.03 4.04 -6.93
C SER A 16 -8.68 3.34 -6.76
N ALA A 17 -8.23 3.16 -5.52
CA ALA A 17 -7.02 2.40 -5.23
C ALA A 17 -7.18 0.90 -5.55
N GLY A 18 -8.34 0.31 -5.26
CA GLY A 18 -8.65 -1.07 -5.61
C GLY A 18 -8.72 -1.29 -7.12
N ILE A 19 -9.38 -0.39 -7.84
CA ILE A 19 -9.45 -0.43 -9.32
C ILE A 19 -8.05 -0.37 -9.93
N ARG A 20 -7.21 0.61 -9.50
CA ARG A 20 -5.83 0.68 -9.99
C ARG A 20 -5.00 -0.53 -9.62
N PHE A 21 -5.14 -1.04 -8.40
CA PHE A 21 -4.42 -2.23 -8.00
C PHE A 21 -4.79 -3.45 -8.88
N LEU A 22 -6.06 -3.62 -9.27
CA LEU A 22 -6.43 -4.71 -10.17
C LEU A 22 -5.75 -4.60 -11.55
N GLU A 23 -5.58 -3.39 -12.09
CA GLU A 23 -4.84 -3.18 -13.34
C GLU A 23 -3.35 -3.53 -13.22
N LEU A 24 -2.77 -3.36 -12.02
CA LEU A 24 -1.40 -3.80 -11.74
C LEU A 24 -1.33 -5.32 -11.59
N LEU A 25 -2.29 -5.91 -10.87
CA LEU A 25 -2.38 -7.35 -10.64
C LEU A 25 -2.61 -8.13 -11.94
N GLU A 26 -3.34 -7.57 -12.90
CA GLU A 26 -3.51 -8.15 -14.23
C GLU A 26 -2.18 -8.30 -14.99
N LYS A 27 -1.19 -7.44 -14.70
CA LYS A 27 0.12 -7.43 -15.36
C LYS A 27 1.18 -8.23 -14.61
N ASP A 28 1.05 -8.33 -13.28
CA ASP A 28 2.01 -8.97 -12.39
C ASP A 28 1.27 -9.75 -11.30
N GLU A 29 1.32 -11.08 -11.36
CA GLU A 29 0.71 -11.96 -10.34
C GLU A 29 1.31 -11.73 -8.95
N MET A 30 2.56 -11.24 -8.86
CA MET A 30 3.23 -10.92 -7.60
C MET A 30 2.91 -9.51 -7.09
N ALA A 31 2.03 -8.75 -7.75
CA ALA A 31 1.71 -7.38 -7.35
C ALA A 31 1.18 -7.30 -5.91
N PHE A 32 0.38 -8.28 -5.46
CA PHE A 32 -0.13 -8.28 -4.09
C PHE A 32 0.99 -8.49 -3.06
N ASP A 33 1.85 -9.48 -3.29
CA ASP A 33 2.99 -9.79 -2.41
C ASP A 33 3.98 -8.62 -2.33
N ASN A 34 4.28 -8.00 -3.47
CA ASN A 34 5.14 -6.82 -3.54
C ASN A 34 4.50 -5.65 -2.77
N LEU A 35 3.21 -5.40 -2.98
CA LEU A 35 2.49 -4.33 -2.28
C LEU A 35 2.41 -4.59 -0.77
N TYR A 36 2.29 -5.85 -0.36
CA TYR A 36 2.34 -6.24 1.05
C TYR A 36 3.69 -5.92 1.68
N CYS A 37 4.80 -6.27 1.01
CA CYS A 37 6.15 -5.93 1.46
C CYS A 37 6.34 -4.41 1.59
N VAL A 38 5.90 -3.65 0.58
CA VAL A 38 5.95 -2.18 0.60
C VAL A 38 5.14 -1.62 1.77
N ALA A 39 3.91 -2.09 1.97
CA ALA A 39 3.06 -1.64 3.07
C ALA A 39 3.69 -1.92 4.43
N PHE A 40 4.32 -3.08 4.61
CA PHE A 40 4.98 -3.45 5.85
C PHE A 40 6.20 -2.57 6.13
N GLN A 41 7.08 -2.38 5.15
CA GLN A 41 8.26 -1.51 5.29
C GLN A 41 7.87 -0.04 5.49
N MET A 42 6.82 0.44 4.81
CA MET A 42 6.27 1.78 5.03
C MET A 42 5.74 1.96 6.45
N MET A 43 5.01 0.96 6.96
CA MET A 43 4.50 0.98 8.34
C MET A 43 5.64 1.04 9.35
N ASP A 44 6.69 0.23 9.17
CA ASP A 44 7.88 0.24 10.04
C ASP A 44 8.61 1.59 9.99
N ALA A 45 8.85 2.13 8.79
CA ALA A 45 9.48 3.43 8.62
C ALA A 45 8.68 4.56 9.29
N GLN A 46 7.35 4.56 9.13
CA GLN A 46 6.47 5.53 9.80
C GLN A 46 6.45 5.36 11.32
N TRP A 47 6.46 4.11 11.80
CA TRP A 47 6.53 3.79 13.23
C TRP A 47 7.78 4.38 13.87
N LEU A 48 8.94 4.12 13.27
CA LEU A 48 10.23 4.61 13.75
C LEU A 48 10.33 6.13 13.67
N ALA A 49 9.89 6.74 12.56
CA ALA A 49 9.92 8.19 12.37
C ALA A 49 9.06 8.92 13.42
N LYS A 50 7.91 8.35 13.79
CA LYS A 50 7.02 8.89 14.83
C LYS A 50 7.48 8.60 16.25
N ARG A 51 8.46 7.70 16.44
CA ARG A 51 8.79 7.10 17.74
C ARG A 51 7.55 6.52 18.42
N ALA A 52 6.72 5.86 17.62
CA ALA A 52 5.41 5.41 18.04
C ALA A 52 5.51 4.36 19.16
N SER A 53 4.58 4.48 20.08
CA SER A 53 4.24 3.46 21.07
C SER A 53 3.09 2.59 20.57
N TYR A 54 2.81 1.51 21.29
CA TYR A 54 1.66 0.66 21.03
C TYR A 54 0.33 1.44 20.93
N MET A 55 0.17 2.51 21.72
CA MET A 55 -1.05 3.32 21.73
C MET A 55 -1.33 4.01 20.39
N GLU A 56 -0.28 4.23 19.58
CA GLU A 56 -0.37 4.90 18.29
C GLU A 56 -0.51 3.92 17.11
N PHE A 57 -0.63 2.62 17.38
CA PHE A 57 -0.69 1.58 16.35
C PHE A 57 -1.77 1.84 15.29
N ASN A 58 -2.97 2.22 15.72
CA ASN A 58 -4.06 2.53 14.78
C ASN A 58 -3.78 3.78 13.95
N ASP A 59 -3.05 4.76 14.49
CA ASP A 59 -2.74 6.00 13.79
C ASP A 59 -1.60 5.82 12.79
N VAL A 60 -0.62 4.95 13.11
CA VAL A 60 0.39 4.49 12.15
C VAL A 60 -0.30 3.73 11.01
N LEU A 61 -1.17 2.76 11.32
CA LEU A 61 -1.91 2.02 10.29
C LEU A 61 -2.74 2.93 9.37
N LYS A 62 -3.43 3.94 9.91
CA LYS A 62 -4.17 4.93 9.12
C LYS A 62 -3.23 5.75 8.23
N SER A 63 -2.07 6.14 8.75
CA SER A 63 -1.06 6.90 8.00
C SER A 63 -0.48 6.07 6.84
N THR A 64 -0.19 4.80 7.09
CA THR A 64 0.31 3.86 6.07
C THR A 64 -0.75 3.65 4.98
N ARG A 65 -2.01 3.40 5.38
CA ARG A 65 -3.13 3.28 4.45
C ARG A 65 -3.28 4.52 3.57
N ALA A 66 -3.32 5.70 4.18
CA ALA A 66 -3.51 6.96 3.45
C ALA A 66 -2.37 7.25 2.48
N GLN A 67 -1.14 6.85 2.82
CA GLN A 67 -0.01 7.02 1.91
C GLN A 67 -0.07 6.03 0.74
N LEU A 68 -0.35 4.75 0.98
CA LEU A 68 -0.53 3.76 -0.09
C LEU A 68 -1.68 4.11 -1.04
N GLU A 69 -2.82 4.56 -0.50
CA GLU A 69 -3.95 5.01 -1.33
C GLU A 69 -3.59 6.21 -2.21
N ARG A 70 -2.68 7.09 -1.77
CA ARG A 70 -2.19 8.19 -2.60
C ARG A 70 -1.23 7.70 -3.68
N GLU A 71 -0.25 6.87 -3.31
CA GLU A 71 0.76 6.39 -4.26
C GLU A 71 0.14 5.52 -5.37
N LEU A 72 -0.83 4.65 -5.05
CA LEU A 72 -1.56 3.84 -6.04
C LEU A 72 -2.39 4.66 -7.03
N LYS A 73 -2.66 5.94 -6.74
CA LYS A 73 -3.44 6.83 -7.62
C LYS A 73 -2.56 7.74 -8.47
N LEU A 74 -1.24 7.67 -8.33
CA LEU A 74 -0.33 8.41 -9.19
C LEU A 74 -0.48 7.92 -10.64
N GLU A 75 -0.46 8.86 -11.58
CA GLU A 75 -0.74 8.57 -13.00
C GLU A 75 0.34 7.69 -13.64
N ASP A 76 1.57 7.77 -13.15
CA ASP A 76 2.76 7.14 -13.74
C ASP A 76 3.05 5.73 -13.17
N ILE A 77 2.12 5.12 -12.45
CA ILE A 77 2.31 3.79 -11.84
C ILE A 77 1.84 2.72 -12.81
N SER A 78 2.79 1.96 -13.35
CA SER A 78 2.54 0.86 -14.28
C SER A 78 2.70 -0.52 -13.64
N CYS A 79 3.49 -0.60 -12.57
CA CYS A 79 3.72 -1.76 -11.71
C CYS A 79 3.95 -1.32 -10.25
N VAL A 80 3.98 -2.26 -9.30
CA VAL A 80 4.16 -1.94 -7.86
C VAL A 80 5.56 -1.38 -7.58
N GLN A 81 6.54 -1.72 -8.40
CA GLN A 81 7.93 -1.26 -8.33
C GLN A 81 8.05 0.25 -8.61
N ASP A 82 7.08 0.83 -9.33
CA ASP A 82 7.05 2.27 -9.62
C ASP A 82 6.59 3.10 -8.42
N LEU A 83 6.02 2.48 -7.38
CA LEU A 83 5.58 3.19 -6.19
C LEU A 83 6.79 3.85 -5.50
N PRO A 84 6.71 5.14 -5.10
CA PRO A 84 7.79 5.80 -4.36
C PRO A 84 8.24 5.01 -3.13
N ALA A 85 7.31 4.36 -2.43
CA ALA A 85 7.60 3.55 -1.26
C ALA A 85 8.28 2.21 -1.55
N TYR A 86 8.34 1.77 -2.82
CA TYR A 86 9.09 0.58 -3.21
C TYR A 86 10.59 0.72 -2.90
N ASN A 87 11.10 1.94 -2.92
CA ASN A 87 12.48 2.23 -2.51
C ASN A 87 12.81 1.81 -1.08
N LEU A 88 11.80 1.65 -0.20
CA LEU A 88 11.99 1.17 1.17
C LEU A 88 12.43 -0.30 1.22
N LEU A 89 12.23 -1.07 0.14
CA LEU A 89 12.66 -2.46 0.06
C LEU A 89 14.16 -2.62 -0.20
N HIS A 90 14.83 -1.59 -0.74
CA HIS A 90 16.24 -1.62 -1.15
C HIS A 90 17.18 -0.98 -0.13
N ARG A 91 16.95 -1.26 1.15
CA ARG A 91 17.70 -0.68 2.26
C ARG A 91 19.16 -1.11 2.29
#